data_AF-A0AAN7DCJ0-F1
#
_entry.id   AF-A0AAN7DCJ0-F1
#
_cell.length_a   1.000
_cell.length_b   1.000
_cell.length_c   1.000
_cell.angle_alpha   90.00
_cell.angle_beta   90.00
_cell.angle_gamma   90.00
#
_symmetry.space_group_name_H-M   'P 1'
#
loop_
_entity.id
_entity.type
_entity.pdbx_description
1 polymer ?
#
loop_
_entity_poly.entity_id
_entity_poly.type
_entity_poly.pdbx_seq_one_letter_code
_entity_poly.pdbx_strand_id
1 'polypeptide(L)'
;MPEYLKLSIFLILFYGPFIFFLLIPNNSFFAHLSIKQVQYEICSRLPVGFAQHKNIFDCKPPSMTVAIIKPDGMPHQHDIVSQLQEHGFSIKYDKTLNATTDQIKEWYFDKLDASYYPELERYLTRSEIRVMQLWRIEAIPYLRQFIGPTNPHTARQLYPKSIRALYGTNVQENAIHASDSEESAEREFNIFFQQQEAAVLNTRRFD
;
A
#
# COMPACT_ATOMS: atom_id res chain seq x y z
N MET A 1 -26.14 30.72 -8.46
CA MET A 1 -24.79 30.93 -7.90
C MET A 1 -23.91 29.76 -8.33
N PRO A 2 -22.71 29.98 -8.91
CA PRO A 2 -21.85 28.90 -9.39
C PRO A 2 -21.33 27.99 -8.28
N GLU A 3 -21.07 26.72 -8.60
CA GLU A 3 -20.55 25.70 -7.66
C GLU A 3 -19.22 26.13 -7.02
N TYR A 4 -18.28 26.67 -7.80
CA TYR A 4 -17.00 27.16 -7.28
C TYR A 4 -17.20 28.25 -6.21
N LEU A 5 -18.20 29.12 -6.36
CA LEU A 5 -18.46 30.19 -5.41
C LEU A 5 -19.03 29.63 -4.09
N LYS A 6 -19.87 28.59 -4.15
CA LYS A 6 -20.29 27.84 -2.94
C LYS A 6 -19.10 27.20 -2.26
N LEU A 7 -18.18 26.60 -3.02
CA LEU A 7 -16.98 25.93 -2.50
C LEU A 7 -16.05 26.95 -1.81
N SER A 8 -15.79 28.10 -2.44
CA SER A 8 -15.03 29.21 -1.84
C SER A 8 -15.67 29.71 -0.55
N ILE A 9 -16.99 29.92 -0.53
CA ILE A 9 -17.72 30.36 0.67
C ILE A 9 -17.66 29.29 1.78
N PHE A 10 -17.80 28.01 1.44
CA PHE A 10 -17.69 26.91 2.41
C PHE A 10 -16.29 26.82 3.01
N LEU A 11 -15.24 26.94 2.18
CA LEU A 11 -13.85 27.00 2.65
C LEU A 11 -13.62 28.21 3.57
N ILE A 12 -14.13 29.39 3.20
CA ILE A 12 -14.02 30.64 3.97
C ILE A 12 -14.82 30.61 5.28
N LEU A 13 -15.90 29.82 5.38
CA LEU A 13 -16.68 29.69 6.61
C LEU A 13 -16.16 28.60 7.56
N PHE A 14 -15.73 27.45 7.06
CA PHE A 14 -15.25 26.34 7.90
C PHE A 14 -13.74 26.41 8.21
N TYR A 15 -12.93 26.82 7.25
CA TYR A 15 -11.50 27.10 7.47
C TYR A 15 -11.25 28.58 7.80
N GLY A 16 -12.27 29.44 7.68
CA GLY A 16 -12.27 30.81 8.20
C GLY A 16 -11.72 30.95 9.62
N PRO A 17 -12.31 30.29 10.65
CA PRO A 17 -11.78 30.39 12.01
C PRO A 17 -10.38 29.79 12.17
N PHE A 18 -9.99 28.77 11.37
CA PHE A 18 -8.61 28.28 11.33
C PHE A 18 -7.65 29.34 10.79
N ILE A 19 -8.00 29.99 9.68
CA ILE A 19 -7.24 31.10 9.07
C ILE A 19 -7.21 32.31 10.00
N PHE A 20 -8.29 32.57 10.75
CA PHE A 20 -8.37 33.64 11.74
C PHE A 20 -7.49 33.36 12.97
N PHE A 21 -7.35 32.09 13.38
CA PHE A 21 -6.38 31.67 14.40
C PHE A 21 -4.92 31.89 13.98
N LEU A 22 -4.63 31.98 12.67
CA LEU A 22 -3.31 32.38 12.16
C LEU A 22 -3.06 33.91 12.25
N LEU A 23 -4.08 34.69 12.62
CA LEU A 23 -4.05 36.16 12.64
C LEU A 23 -4.13 36.76 14.06
N ILE A 24 -4.26 35.94 15.10
CA ILE A 24 -4.27 36.39 16.51
C ILE A 24 -2.83 36.43 17.05
N PRO A 25 -2.27 37.60 17.48
CA PRO A 25 -0.82 37.73 17.69
C PRO A 25 -0.20 37.01 18.90
N ASN A 26 -0.99 36.37 19.78
CA ASN A 26 -0.54 35.90 21.09
C ASN A 26 -1.04 34.47 21.38
N ASN A 27 -0.48 33.47 20.69
CA ASN A 27 -0.64 32.07 21.05
C ASN A 27 0.74 31.37 21.05
N SER A 28 0.98 30.43 21.97
CA SER A 28 2.33 29.98 22.34
C SER A 28 2.65 28.50 22.09
N PHE A 29 1.70 27.67 21.65
CA PHE A 29 1.90 26.23 21.43
C PHE A 29 2.70 25.75 20.19
N PHE A 30 2.63 26.23 18.93
CA PHE A 30 1.81 27.22 18.23
C PHE A 30 1.68 28.58 18.91
N ALA A 31 2.78 29.34 19.11
CA ALA A 31 4.00 29.41 18.29
C ALA A 31 5.22 28.50 18.59
N HIS A 32 5.32 27.75 19.70
CA HIS A 32 6.47 26.84 19.95
C HIS A 32 6.65 25.74 18.86
N LEU A 33 5.58 25.43 18.13
CA LEU A 33 5.55 24.72 16.85
C LEU A 33 5.08 25.69 15.77
N SER A 34 5.65 25.58 14.57
CA SER A 34 5.31 26.48 13.46
C SER A 34 4.00 26.08 12.77
N ILE A 35 3.28 27.05 12.22
CA ILE A 35 2.06 26.86 11.39
C ILE A 35 2.27 25.79 10.30
N LYS A 36 3.50 25.71 9.76
CA LYS A 36 3.91 24.74 8.74
C LYS A 36 3.89 23.29 9.23
N GLN A 37 4.05 23.01 10.53
CA GLN A 37 3.93 21.66 11.08
C GLN A 37 2.47 21.19 11.13
N VAL A 38 1.53 22.06 11.53
CA VAL A 38 0.08 21.74 11.43
C VAL A 38 -0.38 21.61 9.97
N GLN A 39 0.19 22.38 9.03
CA GLN A 39 -0.12 22.17 7.62
C GLN A 39 0.59 20.96 7.01
N TYR A 40 1.74 20.52 7.52
CA TYR A 40 2.36 19.24 7.15
C TYR A 40 1.56 18.04 7.69
N GLU A 41 0.95 18.15 8.86
CA GLU A 41 -0.06 17.18 9.36
C GLU A 41 -1.28 17.12 8.42
N ILE A 42 -1.93 18.27 8.16
CA ILE A 42 -3.10 18.38 7.26
C ILE A 42 -2.76 17.86 5.84
N CYS A 43 -1.53 18.11 5.39
CA CYS A 43 -1.04 17.84 4.04
C CYS A 43 0.19 16.91 4.01
N SER A 44 0.13 15.78 4.72
CA SER A 44 0.90 14.54 4.45
C SER A 44 0.41 13.83 3.15
N ARG A 45 0.04 14.68 2.19
CA ARG A 45 -1.21 14.65 1.41
C ARG A 45 -1.17 15.95 0.59
N LEU A 46 -1.29 16.02 -0.72
CA LEU A 46 -1.74 15.07 -1.71
C LEU A 46 -0.99 15.37 -3.03
N PRO A 47 -0.88 14.43 -3.99
CA PRO A 47 -1.40 13.07 -3.98
C PRO A 47 -0.33 11.99 -4.31
N VAL A 48 -0.75 10.73 -4.26
CA VAL A 48 -0.82 9.94 -5.52
C VAL A 48 -2.25 9.37 -5.58
N GLY A 49 -3.03 9.79 -6.59
CA GLY A 49 -4.50 9.64 -6.57
C GLY A 49 -5.19 10.47 -5.47
N PHE A 50 -5.53 11.74 -5.76
CA PHE A 50 -6.29 12.61 -4.84
C PHE A 50 -7.60 11.91 -4.40
N ALA A 51 -7.69 11.51 -3.13
CA ALA A 51 -8.80 10.69 -2.64
C ALA A 51 -10.14 11.45 -2.54
N GLN A 52 -11.25 10.71 -2.60
CA GLN A 52 -12.63 11.21 -2.65
C GLN A 52 -13.15 11.80 -1.31
N HIS A 53 -12.34 12.57 -0.58
CA HIS A 53 -12.74 13.16 0.69
C HIS A 53 -13.65 14.37 0.50
N LYS A 54 -14.76 14.40 1.24
CA LYS A 54 -15.75 15.50 1.21
C LYS A 54 -15.36 16.70 2.08
N ASN A 55 -14.28 16.61 2.87
CA ASN A 55 -13.74 17.67 3.75
C ASN A 55 -12.26 17.44 4.04
N ILE A 56 -11.51 18.49 4.40
CA ILE A 56 -10.07 18.42 4.72
C ILE A 56 -9.76 17.73 6.07
N PHE A 57 -10.76 17.57 6.94
CA PHE A 57 -10.57 17.07 8.31
C PHE A 57 -10.39 15.54 8.43
N ASP A 58 -10.58 14.79 7.33
CA ASP A 58 -10.57 13.32 7.29
C ASP A 58 -9.21 12.77 6.81
N CYS A 59 -8.12 13.31 7.37
CA CYS A 59 -6.76 13.07 6.91
C CYS A 59 -6.07 11.88 7.58
N LYS A 60 -6.58 10.65 7.33
CA LYS A 60 -5.85 9.42 7.65
C LYS A 60 -4.41 9.44 7.07
N PRO A 61 -3.37 9.03 7.83
CA PRO A 61 -2.01 8.93 7.34
C PRO A 61 -1.84 7.79 6.30
N PRO A 62 -0.74 7.78 5.53
CA PRO A 62 -0.37 6.62 4.73
C PRO A 62 0.09 5.46 5.62
N SER A 63 -0.46 4.26 5.40
CA SER A 63 -0.02 3.01 6.02
C SER A 63 0.83 2.17 5.06
N MET A 64 1.46 1.14 5.62
CA MET A 64 2.38 0.23 4.93
C MET A 64 1.67 -1.10 4.60
N THR A 65 2.02 -1.72 3.49
CA THR A 65 1.59 -3.08 3.14
C THR A 65 2.65 -3.79 2.31
N VAL A 66 2.69 -5.13 2.35
CA VAL A 66 3.55 -5.92 1.49
C VAL A 66 2.74 -6.51 0.34
N ALA A 67 3.24 -6.35 -0.87
CA ALA A 67 2.76 -7.01 -2.08
C ALA A 67 3.82 -8.00 -2.56
N ILE A 68 3.42 -9.22 -2.91
CA ILE A 68 4.34 -10.23 -3.46
C ILE A 68 3.78 -10.76 -4.77
N ILE A 69 4.47 -10.49 -5.87
CA ILE A 69 4.21 -11.10 -7.17
C ILE A 69 4.73 -12.53 -7.11
N LYS A 70 3.84 -13.48 -7.34
CA LYS A 70 4.07 -14.92 -7.27
C LYS A 70 4.68 -15.45 -8.59
N PRO A 71 5.19 -16.69 -8.62
CA PRO A 71 5.77 -17.30 -9.84
C PRO A 71 4.91 -17.21 -11.10
N ASP A 72 3.59 -17.32 -10.97
CA ASP A 72 2.64 -17.17 -12.08
C ASP A 72 2.43 -15.71 -12.54
N GLY A 73 2.60 -14.74 -11.65
CA GLY A 73 2.52 -13.31 -11.95
C GLY A 73 3.83 -12.71 -12.50
N MET A 74 4.98 -13.37 -12.31
CA MET A 74 6.30 -12.85 -12.72
C MET A 74 6.45 -12.49 -14.21
N PRO A 75 5.84 -13.21 -15.18
CA PRO A 75 5.84 -12.80 -16.59
C PRO A 75 5.17 -11.44 -16.85
N HIS A 76 4.28 -11.01 -15.95
CA HIS A 76 3.54 -9.75 -16.02
C HIS A 76 4.00 -8.72 -14.97
N GLN A 77 5.17 -8.92 -14.36
CA GLN A 77 5.62 -8.11 -13.22
C GLN A 77 5.68 -6.61 -13.52
N HIS A 78 6.03 -6.21 -14.75
CA HIS A 78 6.09 -4.81 -15.15
C HIS A 78 4.70 -4.18 -15.21
N ASP A 79 3.74 -4.85 -15.83
CA ASP A 79 2.34 -4.41 -15.91
C ASP A 79 1.70 -4.29 -14.52
N ILE A 80 2.02 -5.22 -13.63
CA ILE A 80 1.53 -5.24 -12.24
C ILE A 80 2.13 -4.06 -11.44
N VAL A 81 3.45 -3.82 -11.57
CA VAL A 81 4.14 -2.70 -10.91
C VAL A 81 3.63 -1.35 -11.42
N SER A 82 3.46 -1.18 -12.72
CA SER A 82 2.91 0.04 -13.31
C SER A 82 1.51 0.33 -12.80
N GLN A 83 0.61 -0.66 -12.81
CA GLN A 83 -0.75 -0.47 -12.29
C GLN A 83 -0.77 -0.14 -10.79
N LEU A 84 0.14 -0.71 -9.98
CA LEU A 84 0.26 -0.33 -8.56
C LEU A 84 0.65 1.16 -8.39
N GLN A 85 1.58 1.65 -9.21
CA GLN A 85 1.98 3.06 -9.19
C GLN A 85 0.84 3.99 -9.68
N GLU A 86 0.13 3.61 -10.75
CA GLU A 86 -1.05 4.32 -11.25
C GLU A 86 -2.19 4.38 -10.22
N HIS A 87 -2.38 3.32 -9.45
CA HIS A 87 -3.35 3.24 -8.35
C HIS A 87 -2.89 3.93 -7.04
N GLY A 88 -1.74 4.60 -7.07
CA GLY A 88 -1.25 5.48 -6.03
C GLY A 88 -0.41 4.83 -4.93
N PHE A 89 0.19 3.67 -5.18
CA PHE A 89 1.14 3.05 -4.25
C PHE A 89 2.57 3.56 -4.47
N SER A 90 3.18 4.11 -3.41
CA SER A 90 4.59 4.46 -3.37
C SER A 90 5.44 3.24 -3.00
N ILE A 91 6.35 2.82 -3.89
CA ILE A 91 7.19 1.63 -3.70
C ILE A 91 8.49 2.01 -2.96
N LYS A 92 8.55 1.70 -1.65
CA LYS A 92 9.71 2.05 -0.81
C LYS A 92 10.86 1.04 -0.95
N TYR A 93 10.55 -0.25 -0.88
CA TYR A 93 11.48 -1.34 -1.12
C TYR A 93 10.91 -2.28 -2.18
N ASP A 94 11.78 -2.86 -3.00
CA ASP A 94 11.43 -3.69 -4.15
C ASP A 94 12.59 -4.67 -4.40
N LYS A 95 12.31 -5.97 -4.44
CA LYS A 95 13.34 -7.02 -4.53
C LYS A 95 12.78 -8.25 -5.22
N THR A 96 13.44 -8.68 -6.29
CA THR A 96 13.23 -10.01 -6.88
C THR A 96 14.18 -11.00 -6.23
N LEU A 97 13.69 -12.17 -5.83
CA LEU A 97 14.46 -13.21 -5.15
C LEU A 97 13.86 -14.61 -5.39
N ASN A 98 14.70 -15.64 -5.34
CA ASN A 98 14.22 -17.02 -5.18
C ASN A 98 14.03 -17.26 -3.68
N ALA A 99 12.81 -17.55 -3.25
CA ALA A 99 12.49 -17.75 -1.83
C ALA A 99 13.05 -19.08 -1.32
N THR A 100 13.58 -19.11 -0.10
CA THR A 100 13.96 -20.38 0.52
C THR A 100 12.74 -21.12 1.07
N THR A 101 12.80 -22.45 1.11
CA THR A 101 11.83 -23.29 1.81
C THR A 101 11.51 -22.76 3.22
N ASP A 102 12.51 -22.28 3.97
CA ASP A 102 12.30 -21.81 5.34
C ASP A 102 11.61 -20.43 5.41
N GLN A 103 11.87 -19.53 4.45
CA GLN A 103 11.08 -18.29 4.30
C GLN A 103 9.61 -18.58 3.96
N ILE A 104 9.34 -19.61 3.13
CA ILE A 104 7.97 -20.01 2.81
C ILE A 104 7.27 -20.65 4.02
N LYS A 105 7.99 -21.44 4.83
CA LYS A 105 7.46 -21.96 6.11
C LYS A 105 7.14 -20.86 7.10
N GLU A 106 8.00 -19.85 7.24
CA GLU A 106 7.77 -18.72 8.15
C GLU A 106 6.59 -17.84 7.68
N TRP A 107 6.49 -17.60 6.37
CA TRP A 107 5.38 -16.84 5.78
C TRP A 107 4.03 -17.57 5.92
N TYR A 108 4.00 -18.90 5.71
CA TYR A 108 2.81 -19.74 5.78
C TYR A 108 2.73 -20.59 7.07
N PHE A 109 3.28 -20.11 8.18
CA PHE A 109 3.38 -20.87 9.44
C PHE A 109 2.01 -21.39 9.95
N ASP A 110 0.94 -20.60 9.80
CA ASP A 110 -0.45 -21.00 10.14
C ASP A 110 -1.03 -22.10 9.23
N LYS A 111 -0.27 -22.62 8.24
CA LYS A 111 -0.76 -23.51 7.18
C LYS A 111 0.12 -24.74 6.96
N LEU A 112 1.15 -24.95 7.77
CA LEU A 112 2.10 -26.07 7.64
C LEU A 112 1.41 -27.45 7.68
N ASP A 113 0.40 -27.63 8.53
CA ASP A 113 -0.37 -28.88 8.66
C ASP A 113 -1.42 -29.08 7.54
N ALA A 114 -1.56 -28.13 6.61
CA ALA A 114 -2.53 -28.25 5.53
C ALA A 114 -2.04 -29.25 4.46
N SER A 115 -2.92 -30.15 4.01
CA SER A 115 -2.57 -31.19 3.01
C SER A 115 -2.05 -30.65 1.67
N TYR A 116 -2.37 -29.39 1.34
CA TYR A 116 -1.87 -28.69 0.14
C TYR A 116 -0.54 -27.95 0.37
N TYR A 117 -0.02 -27.86 1.60
CA TYR A 117 1.18 -27.10 1.90
C TYR A 117 2.44 -27.59 1.15
N PRO A 118 2.73 -28.91 1.03
CA PRO A 118 3.91 -29.38 0.29
C PRO A 118 3.89 -29.07 -1.21
N GLU A 119 2.70 -28.79 -1.77
CA GLU A 119 2.55 -28.30 -3.14
C GLU A 119 2.71 -26.77 -3.20
N LEU A 120 2.15 -26.04 -2.23
CA LEU A 120 2.32 -24.59 -2.09
C LEU A 120 3.79 -24.18 -1.88
N GLU A 121 4.55 -24.92 -1.07
CA GLU A 121 5.98 -24.69 -0.86
C GLU A 121 6.77 -24.90 -2.16
N ARG A 122 6.57 -26.06 -2.82
CA ARG A 122 7.17 -26.36 -4.12
C ARG A 122 6.79 -25.34 -5.19
N TYR A 123 5.55 -24.86 -5.16
CA TYR A 123 5.07 -23.81 -6.06
C TYR A 123 5.85 -22.51 -5.87
N LEU A 124 5.91 -21.98 -4.65
CA LEU A 124 6.55 -20.70 -4.34
C LEU A 124 8.08 -20.73 -4.43
N THR A 125 8.69 -21.91 -4.38
CA THR A 125 10.15 -22.11 -4.53
C THR A 125 10.57 -22.50 -5.95
N ARG A 126 9.64 -22.70 -6.92
CA ARG A 126 9.97 -23.15 -8.28
C ARG A 126 10.71 -22.12 -9.14
N SER A 127 10.63 -20.85 -8.77
CA SER A 127 11.23 -19.71 -9.47
C SER A 127 11.29 -18.49 -8.56
N GLU A 128 11.75 -17.38 -9.12
CA GLU A 128 11.72 -16.07 -8.46
C GLU A 128 10.30 -15.61 -8.10
N ILE A 129 10.25 -14.80 -7.05
CA ILE A 129 9.13 -13.95 -6.63
C ILE A 129 9.62 -12.50 -6.54
N ARG A 130 8.70 -11.52 -6.62
CA ARG A 130 9.05 -10.10 -6.42
C ARG A 130 8.27 -9.52 -5.25
N VAL A 131 9.01 -9.17 -4.20
CA VAL A 131 8.51 -8.65 -2.93
C VAL A 131 8.64 -7.12 -2.93
N MET A 132 7.57 -6.42 -2.57
CA MET A 132 7.53 -4.95 -2.54
C MET A 132 6.92 -4.45 -1.24
N GLN A 133 7.54 -3.47 -0.60
CA GLN A 133 6.92 -2.67 0.45
C GLN A 133 6.25 -1.44 -0.18
N LEU A 134 4.93 -1.37 -0.06
CA LEU A 134 4.08 -0.32 -0.61
C LEU A 134 3.57 0.60 0.49
N TRP A 135 3.44 1.89 0.17
CA TRP A 135 2.91 2.93 1.05
C TRP A 135 1.77 3.67 0.37
N ARG A 136 0.63 3.81 1.07
CA ARG A 136 -0.57 4.51 0.59
C ARG A 136 -1.52 4.83 1.76
N ILE A 137 -2.36 5.85 1.63
CA ILE A 137 -3.54 5.99 2.51
C ILE A 137 -4.40 4.73 2.36
N GLU A 138 -4.80 4.12 3.48
CA GLU A 138 -5.59 2.87 3.50
C GLU A 138 -4.96 1.74 2.67
N ALA A 139 -3.63 1.55 2.76
CA ALA A 139 -2.86 0.70 1.84
C ALA A 139 -3.36 -0.75 1.77
N ILE A 140 -3.50 -1.41 2.92
CA ILE A 140 -3.93 -2.81 3.02
C ILE A 140 -5.31 -3.06 2.41
N PRO A 141 -6.41 -2.41 2.88
CA PRO A 141 -7.74 -2.68 2.34
C PRO A 141 -7.86 -2.28 0.86
N TYR A 142 -7.22 -1.19 0.43
CA TYR A 142 -7.25 -0.78 -0.96
C TYR A 142 -6.47 -1.74 -1.87
N LEU A 143 -5.31 -2.26 -1.43
CA LEU A 143 -4.54 -3.25 -2.19
C LEU A 143 -5.34 -4.53 -2.38
N ARG A 144 -5.97 -5.02 -1.30
CA ARG A 144 -6.83 -6.23 -1.33
C ARG A 144 -8.05 -6.04 -2.24
N GLN A 145 -8.66 -4.85 -2.26
CA GLN A 145 -9.73 -4.50 -3.19
C GLN A 145 -9.24 -4.46 -4.65
N PHE A 146 -8.09 -3.81 -4.91
CA PHE A 146 -7.52 -3.60 -6.23
C PHE A 146 -7.07 -4.91 -6.91
N ILE A 147 -6.39 -5.81 -6.18
CA ILE A 147 -5.98 -7.11 -6.72
C ILE A 147 -7.17 -8.08 -6.83
N GLY A 148 -8.20 -7.90 -5.99
CA GLY A 148 -9.45 -8.66 -6.01
C GLY A 148 -9.44 -9.96 -5.19
N PRO A 149 -10.56 -10.72 -5.23
CA PRO A 149 -10.75 -11.98 -4.49
C PRO A 149 -9.63 -13.00 -4.70
N THR A 150 -9.32 -13.78 -3.66
CA THR A 150 -8.25 -14.81 -3.66
C THR A 150 -8.43 -15.88 -4.73
N ASN A 151 -9.67 -16.17 -5.14
CA ASN A 151 -9.98 -17.07 -6.25
C ASN A 151 -10.11 -16.27 -7.57
N PRO A 152 -9.24 -16.50 -8.57
CA PRO A 152 -9.29 -15.83 -9.87
C PRO A 152 -10.61 -15.97 -10.64
N HIS A 153 -11.36 -17.06 -10.48
CA HIS A 153 -12.68 -17.21 -11.10
C HIS A 153 -13.68 -16.20 -10.52
N THR A 154 -13.73 -16.08 -9.19
CA THR A 154 -14.54 -15.08 -8.49
C THR A 154 -14.06 -13.66 -8.78
N ALA A 155 -12.75 -13.45 -8.92
CA ALA A 155 -12.19 -12.17 -9.34
C ALA A 155 -12.65 -11.79 -10.77
N ARG A 156 -12.59 -12.71 -11.73
CA ARG A 156 -13.11 -12.49 -13.10
C ARG A 156 -14.60 -12.15 -13.15
N GLN A 157 -15.39 -12.65 -12.21
CA GLN A 157 -16.83 -12.34 -12.12
C GLN A 157 -17.12 -10.98 -11.49
N LEU A 158 -16.48 -10.65 -10.36
CA LEU A 158 -16.80 -9.44 -9.58
C LEU A 158 -15.97 -8.21 -9.99
N TYR A 159 -14.72 -8.42 -10.39
CA TYR A 159 -13.74 -7.38 -10.67
C TYR A 159 -12.86 -7.80 -11.88
N PRO A 160 -13.41 -7.89 -13.11
CA PRO A 160 -12.74 -8.47 -14.27
C PRO A 160 -11.41 -7.79 -14.70
N LYS A 161 -11.09 -6.62 -14.15
CA LYS A 161 -9.82 -5.89 -14.37
C LYS A 161 -8.83 -6.01 -13.21
N SER A 162 -9.13 -6.78 -12.17
CA SER A 162 -8.24 -6.93 -11.01
C SER A 162 -7.02 -7.79 -11.37
N ILE A 163 -5.89 -7.58 -10.70
CA ILE A 163 -4.64 -8.33 -10.97
C ILE A 163 -4.86 -9.86 -10.89
N ARG A 164 -5.65 -10.34 -9.93
CA ARG A 164 -6.01 -11.77 -9.82
C ARG A 164 -6.98 -12.25 -10.89
N ALA A 165 -7.85 -11.38 -11.42
CA ALA A 165 -8.74 -11.71 -12.52
C ALA A 165 -7.98 -11.88 -13.86
N LEU A 166 -7.01 -10.98 -14.10
CA LEU A 166 -6.22 -10.92 -15.34
C LEU A 166 -5.18 -12.04 -15.43
N TYR A 167 -4.38 -12.24 -14.37
CA TYR A 167 -3.19 -13.10 -14.42
C TYR A 167 -3.30 -14.37 -13.55
N GLY A 168 -4.29 -14.46 -12.66
CA GLY A 168 -4.44 -15.61 -11.77
C GLY A 168 -5.07 -16.83 -12.44
N THR A 169 -4.49 -18.00 -12.22
CA THR A 169 -4.99 -19.28 -12.75
C THR A 169 -5.97 -19.97 -11.79
N ASN A 170 -5.55 -20.23 -10.55
CA ASN A 170 -6.30 -20.96 -9.52
C ASN A 170 -6.12 -20.31 -8.13
N VAL A 171 -6.49 -20.99 -7.02
CA VAL A 171 -6.43 -20.40 -5.66
C VAL A 171 -4.99 -20.29 -5.10
N GLN A 172 -4.09 -21.21 -5.47
CA GLN A 172 -2.65 -21.17 -5.13
C GLN A 172 -1.91 -20.23 -6.09
N GLU A 173 -2.07 -20.47 -7.40
CA GLU A 173 -1.52 -19.69 -8.50
C GLU A 173 -2.49 -18.54 -8.84
N ASN A 174 -2.43 -17.46 -8.05
CA ASN A 174 -3.29 -16.28 -8.17
C ASN A 174 -2.53 -14.95 -8.39
N ALA A 175 -1.37 -14.98 -9.05
CA ALA A 175 -0.49 -13.89 -9.49
C ALA A 175 0.11 -12.98 -8.39
N ILE A 176 -0.67 -12.59 -7.38
CA ILE A 176 -0.25 -11.60 -6.38
C ILE A 176 -0.84 -11.89 -5.00
N HIS A 177 0.02 -11.75 -4.00
CA HIS A 177 -0.32 -11.67 -2.58
C HIS A 177 -0.39 -10.22 -2.10
N ALA A 178 -1.18 -10.00 -1.05
CA ALA A 178 -1.20 -8.78 -0.26
C ALA A 178 -1.49 -9.13 1.20
N SER A 179 -0.80 -8.47 2.13
CA SER A 179 -1.02 -8.60 3.57
C SER A 179 -2.51 -8.41 3.95
N ASP A 180 -2.93 -8.97 5.07
CA ASP A 180 -4.30 -8.81 5.62
C ASP A 180 -4.41 -7.83 6.78
N SER A 181 -3.34 -7.69 7.58
CA SER A 181 -3.23 -6.71 8.66
C SER A 181 -1.85 -6.01 8.67
N GLU A 182 -1.67 -5.01 9.54
CA GLU A 182 -0.41 -4.28 9.68
C GLU A 182 0.67 -5.19 10.31
N GLU A 183 0.29 -6.04 11.27
CA GLU A 183 1.16 -7.04 11.89
C GLU A 183 1.61 -8.13 10.88
N SER A 184 0.75 -8.48 9.93
CA SER A 184 1.13 -9.33 8.79
C SER A 184 2.06 -8.60 7.82
N ALA A 185 1.83 -7.33 7.51
CA ALA A 185 2.73 -6.56 6.65
C ALA A 185 4.13 -6.41 7.27
N GLU A 186 4.24 -6.20 8.58
CA GLU A 186 5.52 -6.14 9.28
C GLU A 186 6.24 -7.49 9.31
N ARG A 187 5.54 -8.59 9.64
CA ARG A 187 6.10 -9.96 9.57
C ARG A 187 6.59 -10.30 8.16
N GLU A 188 5.74 -10.12 7.15
CA GLU A 188 6.07 -10.40 5.75
C GLU A 188 7.26 -9.56 5.26
N PHE A 189 7.35 -8.29 5.69
CA PHE A 189 8.51 -7.46 5.38
C PHE A 189 9.80 -8.03 5.98
N ASN A 190 9.78 -8.40 7.26
CA ASN A 190 10.96 -8.91 7.98
C ASN A 190 11.46 -10.28 7.45
N ILE A 191 10.56 -11.14 6.95
CA ILE A 191 10.90 -12.46 6.35
C ILE A 191 11.72 -12.30 5.06
N PHE A 192 11.41 -11.28 4.24
CA PHE A 192 11.98 -11.12 2.90
C PHE A 192 13.06 -10.03 2.77
N PHE A 193 13.08 -9.06 3.70
CA PHE A 193 14.08 -7.99 3.77
C PHE A 193 14.83 -8.05 5.10
N GLN A 194 16.12 -8.36 5.05
CA GLN A 194 16.97 -8.33 6.24
C GLN A 194 17.22 -6.87 6.68
N GLN A 195 17.37 -6.64 7.98
CA GLN A 195 17.56 -5.29 8.55
C GLN A 195 18.71 -4.49 7.90
N GLN A 196 19.76 -5.17 7.42
CA GLN A 196 20.89 -4.54 6.72
C GLN A 196 20.53 -4.03 5.32
N GLU A 197 19.61 -4.69 4.59
CA GLU A 197 19.18 -4.25 3.26
C GLU A 197 18.31 -2.97 3.34
N ALA A 198 17.47 -2.87 4.38
CA ALA A 198 16.70 -1.65 4.66
C ALA A 198 17.61 -0.42 4.89
N ALA A 199 18.76 -0.61 5.53
CA ALA A 199 19.75 0.45 5.72
C ALA A 199 20.48 0.82 4.41
N VAL A 200 20.90 -0.17 3.61
CA VAL A 200 21.67 0.05 2.37
C VAL A 200 20.83 0.61 1.22
N LEU A 201 19.50 0.44 1.24
CA LEU A 201 18.60 1.06 0.27
C LEU A 201 18.21 2.50 0.64
N ASN A 202 18.22 2.84 1.93
CA ASN A 202 18.00 4.21 2.39
C ASN A 202 19.11 5.18 1.93
N THR A 203 20.34 4.69 1.70
CA THR A 203 21.49 5.51 1.27
C THR A 203 21.64 5.67 -0.25
N ARG A 204 20.74 5.10 -1.07
CA ARG A 204 20.82 5.15 -2.56
C ARG A 204 19.65 5.86 -3.24
N ARG A 205 18.87 6.66 -2.49
CA ARG A 205 17.69 7.40 -2.99
C ARG A 205 17.62 8.87 -2.52
N PHE A 206 18.72 9.41 -2.00
CA PHE A 206 18.85 10.80 -1.56
C PHE A 206 20.07 11.52 -2.16
N ASP A 207 20.67 10.92 -3.19
CA ASP A 207 21.66 11.52 -4.10
C ASP A 207 20.97 11.91 -5.43
#